data_AF-A0A090X7J7-F1
#
_entry.id   AF-A0A090X7J7-F1
#
_cell.length_a   1.000
_cell.length_b   1.000
_cell.length_c   1.000
_cell.angle_alpha   90.00
_cell.angle_beta   90.00
_cell.angle_gamma   90.00
#
_symmetry.space_group_name_H-M   'P 1'
#
loop_
_entity.id
_entity.type
_entity.pdbx_description
1 polymer ?
#
loop_
_entity_poly.entity_id
_entity_poly.type
_entity_poly.pdbx_seq_one_letter_code
_entity_poly.pdbx_strand_id
1 'polypeptide(L)' 'MGLHFGNLIKLRGVVTYRLSPYEQRAFAGLLKHGIPNVIPTNPRTRYSTWPPPFVLGYLVYDYSKREYERSIRKNPRGL' A
#
# COMPACT_ATOMS: atom_id res chain seq x y z
N MET A 1 33.55 5.86 -5.99
CA MET A 1 34.21 4.60 -5.58
C MET A 1 33.15 3.77 -4.86
N GLY A 2 32.54 2.81 -5.56
CA GLY A 2 31.30 2.14 -5.13
C GLY A 2 31.54 0.75 -4.53
N LEU A 3 30.50 0.18 -3.93
CA LEU A 3 30.51 -1.22 -3.51
C LEU A 3 30.51 -2.12 -4.76
N HIS A 4 31.54 -2.96 -4.90
CA HIS A 4 31.68 -3.93 -5.98
C HIS A 4 31.47 -5.36 -5.45
N PHE A 5 31.00 -6.25 -6.33
CA PHE A 5 30.98 -7.69 -6.06
C PHE A 5 32.37 -8.17 -5.62
N GLY A 6 32.41 -8.91 -4.51
CA GLY A 6 33.65 -9.34 -3.84
C GLY A 6 34.00 -8.53 -2.58
N ASN A 7 33.55 -7.27 -2.47
CA ASN A 7 33.86 -6.38 -1.32
C ASN A 7 32.60 -5.94 -0.51
N LEU A 8 31.48 -6.65 -0.62
CA LEU A 8 30.24 -6.27 0.08
C LEU A 8 30.26 -6.60 1.58
N ILE A 9 30.50 -7.88 1.90
CA ILE A 9 30.39 -8.38 3.27
C ILE A 9 31.17 -9.70 3.43
N LYS A 10 31.74 -9.94 4.61
CA LYS A 10 32.31 -11.24 4.97
C LYS A 10 31.20 -12.16 5.47
N LEU A 11 30.78 -13.12 4.66
CA LEU A 11 29.73 -14.09 4.97
C LEU A 11 30.35 -15.48 5.11
N ARG A 12 30.03 -16.22 6.18
CA ARG A 12 30.55 -17.58 6.44
C ARG A 12 29.39 -18.50 6.82
N GLY A 13 29.44 -19.77 6.40
CA GLY A 13 28.48 -20.80 6.84
C GLY A 13 27.10 -20.78 6.18
N VAL A 14 26.92 -20.12 5.03
CA VAL A 14 25.65 -20.12 4.29
C VAL A 14 25.76 -21.00 3.06
N VAL A 15 24.87 -21.98 2.95
CA VAL A 15 24.73 -22.84 1.77
C VAL A 15 23.40 -22.52 1.10
N THR A 16 23.44 -22.14 -0.19
CA THR A 16 22.24 -21.81 -0.96
C THR A 16 22.01 -22.84 -2.06
N TYR A 17 20.81 -23.41 -2.10
CA TYR A 17 20.39 -24.33 -3.16
C TYR A 17 19.49 -23.60 -4.16
N ARG A 18 19.67 -23.89 -5.45
CA ARG A 18 18.90 -23.32 -6.54
C ARG A 18 18.62 -24.38 -7.59
N LEU A 19 17.42 -24.33 -8.17
CA LEU A 19 17.05 -25.12 -9.34
C LEU A 19 17.30 -24.29 -10.61
N SER A 20 17.57 -24.97 -11.73
CA SER A 20 17.66 -24.30 -13.03
C SER A 20 16.35 -23.60 -13.39
N PRO A 21 16.37 -22.37 -13.94
CA PRO A 21 15.15 -21.68 -14.37
C PRO A 21 14.30 -22.49 -15.36
N TYR A 22 14.94 -23.34 -16.17
CA TYR A 22 14.26 -24.22 -17.13
C TYR A 22 13.46 -25.35 -16.48
N GLU A 23 13.74 -25.67 -15.22
CA GLU A 23 13.06 -26.71 -14.45
C GLU A 23 12.01 -26.12 -13.50
N GLN A 24 12.00 -24.79 -13.32
CA GLN A 24 11.05 -24.09 -12.47
C GLN A 24 9.80 -23.66 -13.26
N ARG A 25 8.64 -23.65 -12.59
CA ARG A 25 7.41 -23.07 -13.16
C ARG A 25 7.38 -21.58 -12.82
N ALA A 26 7.37 -20.71 -13.83
CA ALA A 26 7.43 -19.25 -13.65
C ALA A 26 6.30 -18.67 -12.78
N PHE A 27 5.10 -19.27 -12.84
CA PHE A 27 3.91 -18.83 -12.07
C PHE A 27 3.50 -19.84 -10.99
N ALA A 28 4.44 -20.61 -10.46
CA ALA A 28 4.18 -21.54 -9.36
C ALA A 28 3.50 -20.82 -8.19
N GLY A 29 2.31 -21.28 -7.80
CA GLY A 29 1.63 -20.73 -6.63
C GLY A 29 1.05 -19.32 -6.81
N LEU A 30 0.89 -18.81 -8.04
CA LEU A 30 0.37 -17.44 -8.28
C LEU A 30 -0.97 -17.17 -7.58
N LEU A 31 -1.94 -18.08 -7.69
CA LEU A 31 -3.25 -17.90 -7.06
C LEU A 31 -3.22 -18.26 -5.56
N LYS A 32 -2.52 -19.34 -5.20
CA LYS A 32 -2.48 -19.85 -3.82
C LYS A 32 -1.62 -19.01 -2.88
N HIS A 33 -0.51 -18.47 -3.37
CA HIS A 33 0.49 -17.75 -2.60
C HIS A 33 0.65 -16.29 -3.08
N GLY A 34 0.44 -16.02 -4.38
CA GLY A 34 0.53 -14.65 -4.90
C GLY A 34 -0.64 -13.77 -4.42
N ILE A 35 -1.90 -14.19 -4.61
CA ILE A 35 -3.06 -13.37 -4.20
C ILE A 35 -3.06 -13.07 -2.69
N PRO A 36 -2.86 -14.05 -1.78
CA PRO A 36 -2.83 -13.76 -0.34
C PRO A 36 -1.64 -12.89 0.12
N ASN A 37 -0.55 -12.83 -0.64
CA ASN A 37 0.59 -11.94 -0.37
C ASN A 37 0.41 -10.55 -1.00
N VAL A 38 -0.33 -10.45 -2.11
CA VAL A 38 -0.64 -9.18 -2.78
C VAL A 38 -1.71 -8.41 -2.01
N ILE A 39 -2.73 -9.10 -1.50
CA ILE A 39 -3.63 -8.52 -0.49
C ILE A 39 -2.76 -8.30 0.75
N PRO A 40 -2.57 -7.06 1.24
CA PRO A 40 -1.60 -6.78 2.28
C PRO A 40 -1.86 -7.62 3.53
N THR A 41 -1.07 -8.69 3.68
CA THR A 41 -1.15 -9.67 4.78
C THR A 41 -0.93 -9.02 6.15
N ASN A 42 -0.37 -7.80 6.17
CA ASN A 42 -0.28 -6.94 7.36
C ASN A 42 -1.37 -5.86 7.35
N PRO A 43 -2.62 -6.17 7.78
CA PRO A 43 -3.64 -5.16 8.05
C PRO A 43 -3.16 -4.12 9.06
N ARG A 44 -2.26 -4.54 9.95
CA ARG A 44 -1.81 -3.76 11.11
C ARG A 44 -0.90 -2.57 10.78
N THR A 45 -0.14 -2.62 9.69
CA THR A 45 0.91 -1.59 9.45
C THR A 45 0.61 -0.69 8.25
N ARG A 46 -0.07 -1.19 7.20
CA ARG A 46 -0.29 -0.41 5.97
C ARG A 46 -1.68 0.21 5.90
N TYR A 47 -2.72 -0.49 6.34
CA TYR A 47 -4.09 0.03 6.33
C TYR A 47 -4.42 0.98 7.48
N SER A 48 -3.55 1.10 8.49
CA SER A 48 -3.72 2.12 9.52
C SER A 48 -3.16 3.48 9.10
N THR A 49 -2.22 3.52 8.15
CA THR A 49 -1.47 4.75 7.82
C THR A 49 -2.11 5.52 6.68
N TRP A 50 -2.54 4.82 5.62
CA TRP A 50 -3.00 5.48 4.39
C TRP A 50 -4.49 5.85 4.39
N PRO A 51 -5.43 4.99 4.83
CA PRO A 51 -6.85 5.31 4.79
C PRO A 51 -7.28 6.54 5.62
N PRO A 52 -6.75 6.79 6.83
CA PRO A 52 -7.22 7.92 7.65
C PRO A 52 -7.15 9.30 6.98
N PRO A 53 -6.03 9.73 6.37
CA PRO A 53 -5.99 11.04 5.69
C PRO A 53 -6.94 11.14 4.49
N PHE A 54 -7.15 10.04 3.75
CA PHE A 54 -8.10 10.05 2.61
C PHE A 54 -9.55 10.15 3.08
N VAL A 55 -9.92 9.38 4.10
CA VAL A 55 -11.27 9.44 4.69
C VAL A 55 -11.52 10.83 5.29
N LEU A 56 -10.57 11.36 6.04
CA LEU A 56 -10.68 12.69 6.63
C LEU A 56 -10.82 13.77 5.53
N GLY A 57 -10.00 13.71 4.48
CA GLY A 57 -10.08 14.63 3.35
C GLY A 57 -11.43 14.57 2.65
N TYR A 58 -11.99 13.38 2.45
CA TYR A 58 -13.32 13.20 1.86
C TYR A 58 -14.42 13.78 2.74
N LEU A 59 -14.36 13.57 4.07
CA LEU A 59 -15.33 14.12 5.01
C LEU A 59 -15.32 15.66 5.02
N VAL A 60 -14.13 16.26 5.01
CA VAL A 60 -13.98 17.72 4.94
C VAL A 60 -14.53 18.27 3.61
N TYR A 61 -14.25 17.59 2.50
CA TYR A 61 -14.79 17.95 1.19
C TYR A 61 -16.34 17.91 1.17
N ASP A 62 -16.95 16.80 1.63
CA ASP A 62 -18.41 16.64 1.64
C ASP A 62 -19.09 17.68 2.53
N TYR A 63 -18.55 17.92 3.72
CA TYR A 63 -19.04 18.94 4.63
C TYR A 63 -18.97 20.35 4.02
N SER A 64 -17.81 20.71 3.46
CA SER A 64 -17.59 22.05 2.90
C SER A 64 -18.53 22.31 1.72
N LYS A 65 -18.73 21.30 0.87
CA LYS A 65 -19.66 21.38 -0.25
C LYS A 65 -21.10 21.56 0.22
N ARG A 66 -21.53 20.79 1.23
CA ARG A 66 -22.88 20.89 1.80
C ARG A 66 -23.14 22.23 2.48
N GLU A 67 -22.18 22.76 3.22
CA GLU A 67 -22.31 24.08 3.85
C GLU A 67 -22.32 25.20 2.83
N TYR A 68 -21.50 25.12 1.78
CA TYR A 68 -21.56 26.07 0.67
C TYR A 68 -22.93 26.05 -0.02
N GLU A 69 -23.46 24.86 -0.31
CA GLU A 69 -24.80 24.72 -0.90
C GLU A 69 -25.94 25.19 0.03
N ARG A 70 -25.73 25.18 1.35
CA ARG A 70 -26.68 25.71 2.33
C ARG A 70 -26.61 27.23 2.40
N SER A 71 -25.41 27.81 2.39
CA SER A 71 -25.20 29.26 2.56
C SER A 71 -25.68 30.07 1.35
N ILE A 72 -25.64 29.50 0.15
CA ILE A 72 -26.21 30.13 -1.05
C ILE A 72 -27.74 30.13 -1.08
N ARG A 73 -28.40 29.30 -0.24
CA ARG A 73 -29.87 29.26 -0.19
C ARG A 73 -30.41 30.43 0.60
N LYS A 74 -31.49 31.02 0.10
CA LYS A 74 -32.19 32.11 0.80
C LYS A 74 -32.75 31.58 2.12
N ASN A 75 -32.41 32.25 3.23
CA ASN A 75 -33.01 31.94 4.54
C ASN A 75 -34.42 32.54 4.61
N PRO A 76 -35.49 31.73 4.74
CA PRO A 76 -36.87 32.22 4.83
C PRO A 76 -37.17 32.89 6.19
N ARG A 77 -36.30 32.72 7.19
CA ARG A 77 -36.39 33.38 8.52
C ARG A 77 -35.41 34.54 8.65
N GLY A 78 -35.03 35.20 7.56
CA GLY A 78 -34.17 36.38 7.64
C GLY A 78 -34.68 37.35 8.71
N LEU A 79 -33.76 37.99 9.44
CA LEU A 79 -34.06 39.20 10.21
C LEU A 79 -34.89 40.17 9.36
#